data_AF-A0AAW4T4V3-F1
#
_entry.id   AF-A0AAW4T4V3-F1
#
_cell.length_a   1.000
_cell.length_b   1.000
_cell.length_c   1.000
_cell.angle_alpha   90.00
_cell.angle_beta   90.00
_cell.angle_gamma   90.00
#
_symmetry.space_group_name_H-M   'P 1'
#
loop_
_entity.id
_entity.type
_entity.pdbx_description
1 polymer ?
#
loop_
_entity_poly.entity_id
_entity_poly.type
_entity_poly.pdbx_seq_one_letter_code
_entity_poly.pdbx_strand_id
1 'polypeptide(L)'
;MARNSNAAEGLWFASPRDTALDKATDVYWFESAFDAMAYYQLTKAHIKDSIHGYEQMQSEGTYSGDSEMRELEDELKELNKAVFVSTGGNPSLGQMRGMIDATHQANHHLGFDRDEAGQTFAISFAMTKADRTFNSHIGTNGNLVVVDTTDGYKRTEIDLKDFSFPKAMDALGIGHIMKYNEMAIYLKSLSDPQNIFSGDCDLLPFPASSAYGKYESSWQELQSSKQSGLVCKEELDELRQEAIKNADAYHVALKSAFEEYKRQGGQTTYNPCEQGFKDWNDQLLDKRQYSQTDQVETAFDDAGNDVVVEREEDFEENREQEEAEKKHFRFHR
;
A
#
# COMPACT_ATOMS: atom_id res chain seq x y z
N MET A 1 -1.41 29.36 -12.19
CA MET A 1 -0.51 28.34 -12.77
C MET A 1 0.88 28.92 -12.98
N ALA A 2 1.94 28.28 -12.47
CA ALA A 2 3.31 28.76 -12.65
C ALA A 2 3.78 28.52 -14.10
N ARG A 3 4.29 29.56 -14.74
CA ARG A 3 4.81 29.50 -16.12
C ARG A 3 5.97 28.49 -16.18
N ASN A 4 5.84 27.48 -17.06
CA ASN A 4 6.72 26.31 -17.30
C ASN A 4 6.30 24.97 -16.66
N SER A 5 5.12 24.85 -16.04
CA SER A 5 4.59 23.53 -15.66
C SER A 5 4.10 22.77 -16.90
N ASN A 6 4.82 21.75 -17.33
CA ASN A 6 4.30 20.78 -18.29
C ASN A 6 3.35 19.81 -17.58
N ALA A 7 2.09 20.22 -17.43
CA ALA A 7 1.03 19.37 -16.89
C ALA A 7 0.71 18.14 -17.78
N ALA A 8 1.38 17.99 -18.94
CA ALA A 8 1.20 16.88 -19.87
C ALA A 8 2.34 15.85 -19.85
N GLU A 9 3.47 16.05 -19.16
CA GLU A 9 4.67 15.17 -19.28
C GLU A 9 5.30 14.65 -17.98
N GLY A 10 4.77 14.92 -16.78
CA GLY A 10 5.41 14.42 -15.55
C GLY A 10 4.47 14.21 -14.37
N LEU A 11 4.72 13.17 -13.59
CA LEU A 11 4.20 13.03 -12.22
C LEU A 11 5.05 13.89 -11.29
N TRP A 12 4.42 14.56 -10.33
CA TRP A 12 5.14 15.21 -9.25
C TRP A 12 5.37 14.21 -8.14
N PHE A 13 6.58 14.15 -7.61
CA PHE A 13 6.85 13.38 -6.40
C PHE A 13 7.75 14.14 -5.45
N ALA A 14 7.65 13.80 -4.17
CA ALA A 14 8.49 14.32 -3.11
C ALA A 14 8.86 13.20 -2.13
N SER A 15 10.04 13.29 -1.52
CA SER A 15 10.43 12.47 -0.39
C SER A 15 10.97 13.37 0.71
N PRO A 16 10.45 13.29 1.96
CA PRO A 16 10.93 14.12 3.06
C PRO A 16 12.43 13.95 3.36
N ARG A 17 13.04 12.82 2.97
CA ARG A 17 14.46 12.52 3.14
C ARG A 17 15.25 12.42 1.85
N ASP A 18 14.70 12.92 0.73
CA ASP A 18 15.36 12.84 -0.59
C ASP A 18 15.72 11.39 -0.97
N THR A 19 14.82 10.46 -0.66
CA THR A 19 15.01 9.04 -0.98
C THR A 19 14.95 8.85 -2.49
N ALA A 20 16.00 8.23 -3.06
CA ALA A 20 16.01 7.83 -4.46
C ALA A 20 14.93 6.77 -4.74
N LEU A 21 14.30 6.81 -5.92
CA LEU A 21 13.17 5.96 -6.27
C LEU A 21 13.48 4.45 -6.16
N ASP A 22 14.69 4.05 -6.55
CA ASP A 22 15.17 2.65 -6.48
C ASP A 22 15.37 2.15 -5.04
N LYS A 23 15.37 3.06 -4.05
CA LYS A 23 15.52 2.77 -2.62
C LYS A 23 14.23 3.00 -1.84
N ALA A 24 13.16 3.47 -2.49
CA ALA A 24 11.88 3.66 -1.85
C ALA A 24 11.31 2.29 -1.43
N THR A 25 10.93 2.17 -0.16
CA THR A 25 10.20 1.01 0.34
C THR A 25 8.70 1.16 0.18
N ASP A 26 8.21 2.40 0.22
CA ASP A 26 6.80 2.75 0.19
C ASP A 26 6.59 3.99 -0.69
N VAL A 27 5.60 3.91 -1.57
CA VAL A 27 5.21 4.95 -2.51
C VAL A 27 3.72 5.21 -2.35
N TYR A 28 3.37 6.43 -1.97
CA TYR A 28 1.99 6.85 -1.77
C TYR A 28 1.51 7.67 -2.96
N TRP A 29 0.31 7.38 -3.45
CA TRP A 29 -0.26 7.96 -4.67
C TRP A 29 -1.51 8.78 -4.35
N PHE A 30 -1.53 10.02 -4.83
CA PHE A 30 -2.61 10.98 -4.60
C PHE A 30 -2.94 11.75 -5.86
N GLU A 31 -4.15 12.31 -5.93
CA GLU A 31 -4.55 13.16 -7.05
C GLU A 31 -3.88 14.54 -6.99
N SER A 32 -3.78 15.11 -5.79
CA SER A 32 -3.17 16.41 -5.55
C SER A 32 -1.97 16.37 -4.60
N ALA A 33 -1.13 17.41 -4.67
CA ALA A 33 -0.04 17.60 -3.73
C ALA A 33 -0.54 17.98 -2.33
N PHE A 34 -1.75 18.56 -2.22
CA PHE A 34 -2.37 18.88 -0.95
C PHE A 34 -2.76 17.60 -0.21
N ASP A 35 -3.32 16.61 -0.90
CA ASP A 35 -3.68 15.32 -0.32
C ASP A 35 -2.45 14.56 0.16
N ALA A 36 -1.39 14.54 -0.65
CA ALA A 36 -0.12 13.95 -0.27
C ALA A 36 0.45 14.57 1.03
N MET A 37 0.38 15.90 1.14
CA MET A 37 0.82 16.61 2.33
C MET A 37 -0.11 16.37 3.53
N ALA A 38 -1.42 16.35 3.31
CA ALA A 38 -2.42 16.12 4.34
C ALA A 38 -2.29 14.73 4.94
N TYR A 39 -2.17 13.70 4.10
CA TYR A 39 -1.88 12.33 4.52
C TYR A 39 -0.60 12.29 5.38
N TYR A 40 0.51 12.85 4.89
CA TYR A 40 1.77 12.86 5.65
C TYR A 40 1.62 13.56 7.01
N GLN A 41 0.92 14.69 7.08
CA GLN A 41 0.70 15.42 8.33
C GLN A 41 -0.16 14.62 9.32
N LEU A 42 -1.28 14.06 8.86
CA LEU A 42 -2.19 13.26 9.68
C LEU A 42 -1.49 12.01 10.21
N THR A 43 -0.84 11.23 9.35
CA THR A 43 -0.13 10.01 9.75
C THR A 43 0.99 10.32 10.73
N LYS A 44 1.79 11.36 10.45
CA LYS A 44 2.88 11.77 11.35
C LYS A 44 2.37 12.24 12.71
N ALA A 45 1.28 13.00 12.74
CA ALA A 45 0.65 13.45 13.99
C ALA A 45 0.15 12.25 14.79
N HIS A 46 -0.60 11.35 14.15
CA HIS A 46 -1.11 10.13 14.77
C HIS A 46 0.00 9.27 15.41
N ILE A 47 1.10 9.03 14.68
CA ILE A 47 2.23 8.26 15.21
C ILE A 47 2.85 8.96 16.42
N LYS A 48 3.07 10.28 16.33
CA LYS A 48 3.64 11.05 17.43
C LYS A 48 2.73 11.07 18.66
N ASP A 49 1.44 11.26 18.48
CA ASP A 49 0.47 11.30 19.58
C ASP A 49 0.39 9.92 20.27
N SER A 50 0.48 8.84 19.48
CA SER A 50 0.55 7.47 20.00
C SER A 50 1.81 7.26 20.85
N ILE A 51 2.99 7.70 20.37
CA ILE A 51 4.24 7.64 21.14
C ILE A 51 4.10 8.43 22.46
N HIS A 52 3.59 9.66 22.42
CA HIS A 52 3.38 10.46 23.64
C HIS A 52 2.41 9.78 24.62
N GLY A 53 1.38 9.10 24.12
CA GLY A 53 0.47 8.30 24.94
C GLY A 53 1.20 7.21 25.73
N TYR A 54 2.11 6.48 25.08
CA TYR A 54 2.94 5.48 25.76
C TYR A 54 3.95 6.10 26.73
N GLU A 55 4.59 7.22 26.37
CA GLU A 55 5.50 7.95 27.27
C GLU A 55 4.78 8.41 28.56
N GLN A 56 3.52 8.83 28.45
CA GLN A 56 2.69 9.18 29.61
C GLN A 56 2.44 7.95 30.49
N MET A 57 2.02 6.82 29.91
CA MET A 57 1.81 5.57 30.65
C MET A 57 3.08 5.07 31.34
N GLN A 58 4.24 5.22 30.70
CA GLN A 58 5.54 4.94 31.31
C GLN A 58 5.80 5.81 32.54
N SER A 59 5.56 7.13 32.41
CA SER A 59 5.80 8.09 33.48
C SER A 59 4.90 7.86 34.70
N GLU A 60 3.68 7.35 34.47
CA GLU A 60 2.72 6.98 35.50
C GLU A 60 2.99 5.58 36.11
N GLY A 61 3.94 4.82 35.54
CA GLY A 61 4.28 3.46 35.96
C GLY A 61 3.19 2.43 35.65
N THR A 62 2.28 2.73 34.72
CA THR A 62 1.13 1.88 34.39
C THR A 62 1.47 0.82 33.35
N TYR A 63 2.40 1.13 32.43
CA TYR A 63 2.83 0.24 31.35
C TYR A 63 4.18 0.67 30.76
N SER A 64 5.01 -0.27 30.31
CA SER A 64 6.30 0.09 29.69
C SER A 64 6.16 0.50 28.23
N GLY A 65 5.43 -0.20 27.38
CA GLY A 65 5.24 0.22 25.98
C GLY A 65 6.51 0.36 25.14
N ASP A 66 7.64 -0.21 25.58
CA ASP A 66 8.94 -0.03 24.90
C ASP A 66 8.96 -0.64 23.49
N SER A 67 8.24 -1.76 23.30
CA SER A 67 8.15 -2.43 21.99
C SER A 67 7.31 -1.60 21.04
N GLU A 68 6.14 -1.17 21.50
CA GLU A 68 5.16 -0.40 20.75
C GLU A 68 5.75 0.96 20.31
N MET A 69 6.44 1.65 21.21
CA MET A 69 7.13 2.90 20.86
C MET A 69 8.23 2.67 19.83
N ARG A 70 9.04 1.61 19.96
CA ARG A 70 10.07 1.28 18.95
C ARG A 70 9.45 1.00 17.58
N GLU A 71 8.35 0.26 17.55
CA GLU A 71 7.61 -0.01 16.30
C GLU A 71 7.09 1.28 15.66
N LEU A 72 6.50 2.18 16.45
CA LEU A 72 6.02 3.50 16.00
C LEU A 72 7.18 4.42 15.54
N GLU A 73 8.32 4.39 16.22
CA GLU A 73 9.53 5.12 15.80
C GLU A 73 10.06 4.62 14.46
N ASP A 74 10.07 3.30 14.25
CA ASP A 74 10.43 2.69 12.98
C ASP A 74 9.40 3.03 11.88
N GLU A 75 8.10 3.01 12.17
CA GLU A 75 7.05 3.44 11.24
C GLU A 75 7.25 4.91 10.81
N LEU A 76 7.50 5.81 11.78
CA LEU A 76 7.79 7.22 11.48
C LEU A 76 9.05 7.37 10.62
N LYS A 77 10.07 6.55 10.86
CA LYS A 77 11.32 6.56 10.09
C LYS A 77 11.08 6.10 8.65
N GLU A 78 10.25 5.08 8.43
CA GLU A 78 9.90 4.61 7.09
C GLU A 78 8.99 5.62 6.36
N LEU A 79 7.99 6.21 7.03
CA LEU A 79 7.16 7.28 6.48
C LEU A 79 8.01 8.47 5.99
N ASN A 80 9.05 8.84 6.74
CA ASN A 80 9.95 9.92 6.34
C ASN A 80 10.87 9.56 5.15
N LYS A 81 11.09 8.27 4.88
CA LYS A 81 11.84 7.80 3.71
C LYS A 81 10.93 7.55 2.50
N ALA A 82 9.62 7.47 2.70
CA ALA A 82 8.68 7.19 1.62
C ALA A 82 8.71 8.25 0.51
N VAL A 83 8.14 7.87 -0.63
CA VAL A 83 7.92 8.75 -1.78
C VAL A 83 6.43 9.04 -1.90
N PHE A 84 6.08 10.30 -2.05
CA PHE A 84 4.70 10.78 -2.19
C PHE A 84 4.53 11.31 -3.61
N VAL A 85 3.59 10.75 -4.36
CA VAL A 85 3.31 11.06 -5.76
C VAL A 85 1.98 11.80 -5.85
N SER A 86 1.98 12.91 -6.57
CA SER A 86 0.77 13.58 -7.02
C SER A 86 0.62 13.42 -8.53
N THR A 87 -0.56 12.98 -8.96
CA THR A 87 -0.87 12.84 -10.39
C THR A 87 -1.12 14.18 -11.06
N GLY A 88 -1.47 15.23 -10.31
CA GLY A 88 -1.61 16.60 -10.80
C GLY A 88 -2.71 16.75 -11.85
N GLY A 89 -3.75 15.90 -11.76
CA GLY A 89 -4.78 15.71 -12.78
C GLY A 89 -4.95 14.23 -13.14
N ASN A 90 -5.44 13.95 -14.34
CA ASN A 90 -5.64 12.59 -14.85
C ASN A 90 -4.32 11.99 -15.35
N PRO A 91 -3.69 11.06 -14.61
CA PRO A 91 -2.43 10.44 -15.01
C PRO A 91 -2.61 9.52 -16.22
N SER A 92 -1.71 9.61 -17.19
CA SER A 92 -1.63 8.61 -18.27
C SER A 92 -1.12 7.26 -17.74
N LEU A 93 -1.51 6.17 -18.41
CA LEU A 93 -1.00 4.82 -18.10
C LEU A 93 0.53 4.74 -18.24
N GLY A 94 1.12 5.49 -19.18
CA GLY A 94 2.57 5.55 -19.37
C GLY A 94 3.29 6.21 -18.20
N GLN A 95 2.71 7.26 -17.61
CA GLN A 95 3.22 7.90 -16.40
C GLN A 95 3.17 6.95 -15.20
N MET A 96 2.03 6.27 -14.99
CA MET A 96 1.92 5.25 -13.93
C MET A 96 2.97 4.15 -14.12
N ARG A 97 3.06 3.60 -15.35
CA ARG A 97 4.02 2.55 -15.70
C ARG A 97 5.46 2.96 -15.39
N GLY A 98 5.90 4.14 -15.85
CA GLY A 98 7.27 4.59 -15.64
C GLY A 98 7.65 4.72 -14.17
N MET A 99 6.72 5.20 -13.33
CA MET A 99 6.94 5.27 -11.89
C MET A 99 6.89 3.89 -11.22
N ILE A 100 5.96 3.01 -11.60
CA ILE A 100 5.89 1.62 -11.12
C ILE A 100 7.19 0.88 -11.44
N ASP A 101 7.71 1.01 -12.66
CA ASP A 101 8.95 0.36 -13.07
C ASP A 101 10.16 0.88 -12.28
N ALA A 102 10.18 2.20 -11.99
CA ALA A 102 11.23 2.83 -11.18
C ALA A 102 11.19 2.42 -9.71
N THR A 103 10.01 2.04 -9.20
CA THR A 103 9.80 1.64 -7.80
C THR A 103 9.22 0.23 -7.66
N HIS A 104 9.59 -0.69 -8.55
CA HIS A 104 8.92 -2.00 -8.68
C HIS A 104 8.86 -2.79 -7.37
N GLN A 105 9.93 -2.70 -6.54
CA GLN A 105 10.02 -3.39 -5.25
C GLN A 105 9.32 -2.67 -4.09
N ALA A 106 8.88 -1.42 -4.28
CA ALA A 106 8.22 -0.65 -3.25
C ALA A 106 6.76 -1.08 -3.10
N ASN A 107 6.23 -0.95 -1.88
CA ASN A 107 4.80 -1.01 -1.66
C ASN A 107 4.15 0.26 -2.22
N HIS A 108 2.98 0.11 -2.83
CA HIS A 108 2.21 1.19 -3.40
C HIS A 108 0.93 1.38 -2.60
N HIS A 109 0.73 2.58 -2.08
CA HIS A 109 -0.43 2.96 -1.30
C HIS A 109 -1.27 3.94 -2.12
N LEU A 110 -2.51 3.56 -2.43
CA LEU A 110 -3.40 4.34 -3.28
C LEU A 110 -4.32 5.18 -2.41
N GLY A 111 -4.01 6.46 -2.28
CA GLY A 111 -4.78 7.46 -1.54
C GLY A 111 -5.55 8.42 -2.45
N PHE A 112 -6.12 7.90 -3.54
CA PHE A 112 -6.98 8.67 -4.44
C PHE A 112 -8.31 9.05 -3.78
N ASP A 113 -9.01 10.01 -4.39
CA ASP A 113 -10.23 10.61 -3.84
C ASP A 113 -11.37 9.57 -3.77
N ARG A 114 -12.33 9.81 -2.87
CA ARG A 114 -13.54 8.99 -2.69
C ARG A 114 -14.62 9.33 -3.71
N ASP A 115 -14.25 9.38 -4.98
CA ASP A 115 -15.18 9.62 -6.08
C ASP A 115 -14.97 8.64 -7.26
N GLU A 116 -15.76 8.80 -8.32
CA GLU A 116 -15.71 7.93 -9.50
C GLU A 116 -14.33 7.97 -10.19
N ALA A 117 -13.68 9.13 -10.19
CA ALA A 117 -12.39 9.34 -10.84
C ALA A 117 -11.27 8.65 -10.05
N GLY A 118 -11.20 8.87 -8.73
CA GLY A 118 -10.18 8.27 -7.87
C GLY A 118 -10.25 6.75 -7.82
N GLN A 119 -11.47 6.19 -7.80
CA GLN A 119 -11.66 4.75 -7.92
C GLN A 119 -11.21 4.21 -9.29
N THR A 120 -11.49 4.94 -10.37
CA THR A 120 -11.04 4.57 -11.72
C THR A 120 -9.52 4.63 -11.85
N PHE A 121 -8.86 5.60 -11.20
CA PHE A 121 -7.40 5.66 -11.12
C PHE A 121 -6.83 4.49 -10.33
N ALA A 122 -7.45 4.09 -9.23
CA ALA A 122 -7.04 2.92 -8.46
C ALA A 122 -7.08 1.64 -9.31
N ILE A 123 -8.16 1.43 -10.08
CA ILE A 123 -8.27 0.28 -11.00
C ILE A 123 -7.24 0.36 -12.13
N SER A 124 -7.04 1.53 -12.72
CA SER A 124 -6.09 1.73 -13.82
C SER A 124 -4.64 1.50 -13.37
N PHE A 125 -4.30 1.97 -12.17
CA PHE A 125 -3.03 1.68 -11.51
C PHE A 125 -2.83 0.17 -11.34
N ALA A 126 -3.83 -0.51 -10.76
CA ALA A 126 -3.74 -1.93 -10.48
C ALA A 126 -3.58 -2.78 -11.74
N MET A 127 -4.35 -2.48 -12.79
CA MET A 127 -4.23 -3.14 -14.09
C MET A 127 -2.85 -2.89 -14.74
N THR A 128 -2.33 -1.65 -14.61
CA THR A 128 -0.98 -1.31 -15.08
C THR A 128 0.06 -2.13 -14.32
N LYS A 129 0.05 -2.11 -12.98
CA LYS A 129 1.01 -2.86 -12.16
C LYS A 129 0.96 -4.37 -12.40
N ALA A 130 -0.20 -4.92 -12.72
CA ALA A 130 -0.38 -6.33 -13.07
C ALA A 130 0.02 -6.66 -14.53
N ASP A 131 0.71 -5.76 -15.23
CA ASP A 131 1.16 -5.92 -16.62
C ASP A 131 0.03 -6.23 -17.62
N ARG A 132 -1.19 -5.72 -17.35
CA ARG A 132 -2.34 -5.93 -18.24
C ARG A 132 -2.39 -4.91 -19.37
N THR A 133 -2.81 -5.38 -20.55
CA THR A 133 -3.20 -4.54 -21.68
C THR A 133 -4.72 -4.40 -21.68
N PHE A 134 -5.23 -3.21 -21.36
CA PHE A 134 -6.66 -3.01 -21.13
C PHE A 134 -7.15 -1.66 -21.66
N ASN A 135 -8.48 -1.54 -21.79
CA ASN A 135 -9.17 -0.27 -21.86
C ASN A 135 -10.25 -0.22 -20.78
N SER A 136 -10.59 0.99 -20.34
CA SER A 136 -11.65 1.23 -19.38
C SER A 136 -12.53 2.39 -19.82
N HIS A 137 -13.81 2.31 -19.51
CA HIS A 137 -14.79 3.39 -19.73
C HIS A 137 -15.97 3.23 -18.77
N ILE A 138 -16.64 4.33 -18.47
CA ILE A 138 -17.87 4.32 -17.67
C ILE A 138 -19.03 3.83 -18.53
N GLY A 139 -19.70 2.78 -18.08
CA GLY A 139 -20.89 2.22 -18.72
C GLY A 139 -22.12 3.08 -18.48
N THR A 140 -23.20 2.81 -19.23
CA THR A 140 -24.47 3.55 -19.11
C THR A 140 -25.16 3.39 -17.75
N ASN A 141 -24.77 2.37 -16.98
CA ASN A 141 -25.24 2.12 -15.62
C ASN A 141 -24.41 2.84 -14.53
N GLY A 142 -23.35 3.56 -14.91
CA GLY A 142 -22.41 4.18 -13.98
C GLY A 142 -21.33 3.24 -13.43
N ASN A 143 -21.26 1.99 -13.91
CA ASN A 143 -20.22 1.05 -13.54
C ASN A 143 -18.99 1.23 -14.44
N LEU A 144 -17.81 0.97 -13.88
CA LEU A 144 -16.58 0.93 -14.68
C LEU A 144 -16.55 -0.37 -15.49
N VAL A 145 -16.51 -0.25 -16.81
CA VAL A 145 -16.28 -1.38 -17.72
C VAL A 145 -14.78 -1.46 -17.97
N VAL A 146 -14.17 -2.59 -17.59
CA VAL A 146 -12.77 -2.90 -17.89
C VAL A 146 -12.73 -4.03 -18.91
N VAL A 147 -12.06 -3.77 -20.04
CA VAL A 147 -11.82 -4.77 -21.08
C VAL A 147 -10.33 -5.09 -21.10
N ASP A 148 -9.99 -6.25 -20.56
CA ASP A 148 -8.65 -6.82 -20.60
C ASP A 148 -8.47 -7.57 -21.93
N THR A 149 -7.36 -7.27 -22.61
CA THR A 149 -6.98 -7.83 -23.91
C THR A 149 -5.65 -8.59 -23.87
N THR A 150 -5.07 -8.78 -22.68
CA THR A 150 -3.74 -9.39 -22.47
C THR A 150 -3.66 -10.80 -23.03
N ASP A 151 -4.59 -11.66 -22.62
CA ASP A 151 -4.63 -13.09 -22.97
C ASP A 151 -5.98 -13.44 -23.63
N GLY A 152 -6.45 -12.57 -24.53
CA GLY A 152 -7.77 -12.63 -25.14
C GLY A 152 -8.72 -11.58 -24.56
N TYR A 153 -9.99 -11.65 -24.95
CA TYR A 153 -10.98 -10.61 -24.63
C TYR A 153 -11.76 -10.96 -23.36
N LYS A 154 -11.51 -10.26 -22.26
CA LYS A 154 -12.25 -10.39 -21.00
C LYS A 154 -12.85 -9.05 -20.60
N ARG A 155 -14.18 -8.98 -20.58
CA ARG A 155 -14.94 -7.80 -20.11
C ARG A 155 -15.43 -8.03 -18.70
N THR A 156 -15.09 -7.12 -17.79
CA THR A 156 -15.54 -7.10 -16.39
C THR A 156 -16.21 -5.76 -16.11
N GLU A 157 -17.33 -5.76 -15.40
CA GLU A 157 -17.96 -4.55 -14.87
C GLU A 157 -17.70 -4.45 -13.36
N ILE A 158 -17.35 -3.26 -12.90
CA ILE A 158 -17.03 -2.95 -11.50
C ILE A 158 -18.01 -1.88 -11.01
N ASP A 159 -18.67 -2.16 -9.89
CA ASP A 159 -19.56 -1.19 -9.23
C ASP A 159 -18.72 -0.13 -8.51
N LEU A 160 -18.94 1.14 -8.86
CA LEU A 160 -18.26 2.30 -8.27
C LEU A 160 -19.06 2.94 -7.11
N LYS A 161 -20.34 2.59 -6.95
CA LYS A 161 -21.20 3.14 -5.87
C LYS A 161 -20.94 2.43 -4.55
N ASP A 162 -20.85 1.10 -4.58
CA ASP A 162 -20.43 0.26 -3.44
C ASP A 162 -19.02 -0.29 -3.68
N PHE A 163 -18.08 0.61 -3.96
CA PHE A 163 -16.75 0.24 -4.39
C PHE A 163 -15.97 -0.52 -3.32
N SER A 164 -15.44 -1.67 -3.71
CA SER A 164 -14.56 -2.48 -2.87
C SER A 164 -13.35 -2.91 -3.68
N PHE A 165 -12.20 -2.31 -3.39
CA PHE A 165 -10.96 -2.59 -4.10
C PHE A 165 -10.58 -4.08 -4.09
N PRO A 166 -10.61 -4.83 -2.96
CA PRO A 166 -10.32 -6.27 -2.98
C PRO A 166 -11.25 -7.07 -3.91
N LYS A 167 -12.57 -6.82 -3.85
CA LYS A 167 -13.55 -7.51 -4.71
C LYS A 167 -13.28 -7.20 -6.19
N ALA A 168 -12.92 -5.96 -6.51
CA ALA A 168 -12.58 -5.56 -7.87
C ALA A 168 -11.32 -6.27 -8.38
N MET A 169 -10.26 -6.36 -7.55
CA MET A 169 -9.03 -7.06 -7.93
C MET A 169 -9.25 -8.56 -8.18
N ASP A 170 -10.09 -9.20 -7.36
CA ASP A 170 -10.47 -10.59 -7.55
C ASP A 170 -11.28 -10.80 -8.84
N ALA A 171 -12.26 -9.93 -9.12
CA ALA A 171 -13.05 -9.99 -10.36
C ALA A 171 -12.19 -9.80 -11.62
N LEU A 172 -11.18 -8.93 -11.53
CA LEU A 172 -10.21 -8.70 -12.59
C LEU A 172 -9.21 -9.86 -12.72
N GLY A 173 -8.99 -10.66 -11.67
CA GLY A 173 -8.03 -11.76 -11.64
C GLY A 173 -6.60 -11.29 -11.37
N ILE A 174 -6.46 -10.16 -10.67
CA ILE A 174 -5.19 -9.52 -10.33
C ILE A 174 -4.98 -9.35 -8.82
N GLY A 175 -5.78 -10.02 -7.98
CA GLY A 175 -5.65 -9.97 -6.51
C GLY A 175 -4.27 -10.35 -5.95
N HIS A 176 -3.39 -10.96 -6.74
CA HIS A 176 -2.01 -11.23 -6.35
C HIS A 176 -1.19 -9.96 -6.08
N ILE A 177 -1.49 -8.81 -6.72
CA ILE A 177 -0.77 -7.54 -6.47
C ILE A 177 -0.98 -7.01 -5.04
N MET A 178 -2.06 -7.46 -4.39
CA MET A 178 -2.40 -7.05 -3.03
C MET A 178 -1.74 -7.93 -1.97
N LYS A 179 -1.02 -9.00 -2.36
CA LYS A 179 -0.39 -9.88 -1.40
C LYS A 179 0.87 -9.23 -0.83
N TYR A 180 0.94 -9.20 0.49
CA TYR A 180 2.16 -8.84 1.19
C TYR A 180 3.25 -9.88 0.89
N ASN A 181 4.49 -9.44 0.66
CA ASN A 181 5.59 -10.35 0.35
C ASN A 181 6.48 -10.59 1.57
N GLU A 182 6.39 -11.79 2.15
CA GLU A 182 7.21 -12.24 3.30
C GLU A 182 8.71 -12.09 3.04
N MET A 183 9.16 -12.25 1.79
CA MET A 183 10.56 -12.04 1.41
C MET A 183 11.03 -10.61 1.70
N ALA A 184 10.15 -9.61 1.60
CA ALA A 184 10.52 -8.22 1.91
C ALA A 184 10.90 -8.04 3.38
N ILE A 185 10.24 -8.74 4.31
CA ILE A 185 10.59 -8.74 5.74
C ILE A 185 11.95 -9.42 5.94
N TYR A 186 12.12 -10.60 5.35
CA TYR A 186 13.38 -11.33 5.43
C TYR A 186 14.57 -10.49 4.92
N LEU A 187 14.40 -9.78 3.81
CA LEU A 187 15.47 -8.95 3.25
C LEU A 187 15.82 -7.74 4.13
N LYS A 188 14.90 -7.26 4.97
CA LYS A 188 15.18 -6.21 5.96
C LYS A 188 16.01 -6.71 7.14
N SER A 189 16.02 -8.02 7.41
CA SER A 189 16.79 -8.62 8.52
C SER A 189 18.20 -9.08 8.13
N LEU A 190 18.62 -8.87 6.88
CA LEU A 190 19.96 -9.22 6.42
C LEU A 190 21.03 -8.50 7.25
N SER A 191 21.91 -9.27 7.88
CA SER A 191 23.10 -8.74 8.55
C SER A 191 24.17 -8.27 7.54
N ASP A 192 24.18 -8.84 6.34
CA ASP A 192 24.96 -8.41 5.19
C ASP A 192 24.02 -8.22 3.97
N PRO A 193 23.76 -6.98 3.52
CA PRO A 193 22.86 -6.68 2.40
C PRO A 193 23.23 -7.35 1.07
N GLN A 194 24.47 -7.84 0.91
CA GLN A 194 24.91 -8.53 -0.31
C GLN A 194 24.76 -10.05 -0.22
N ASN A 195 24.43 -10.57 0.95
CA ASN A 195 24.29 -11.99 1.20
C ASN A 195 22.85 -12.33 1.61
N ILE A 196 22.08 -12.87 0.65
CA ILE A 196 20.69 -13.29 0.86
C ILE A 196 20.53 -14.43 1.88
N PHE A 197 21.61 -15.02 2.40
CA PHE A 197 21.56 -16.06 3.44
C PHE A 197 21.86 -15.52 4.84
N SER A 198 22.07 -14.20 4.97
CA SER A 198 22.50 -13.55 6.22
C SER A 198 21.35 -12.97 7.06
N GLY A 199 20.11 -13.21 6.63
CA GLY A 199 18.90 -12.77 7.32
C GLY A 199 18.50 -13.69 8.47
N ASP A 200 17.55 -13.20 9.26
CA ASP A 200 16.90 -13.95 10.32
C ASP A 200 16.12 -15.15 9.76
N CYS A 201 16.46 -16.35 10.22
CA CYS A 201 15.84 -17.59 9.74
C CYS A 201 14.37 -17.73 10.13
N ASP A 202 13.93 -17.07 11.19
CA ASP A 202 12.53 -17.08 11.63
C ASP A 202 11.61 -16.28 10.69
N LEU A 203 12.20 -15.39 9.88
CA LEU A 203 11.49 -14.55 8.91
C LEU A 203 11.50 -15.15 7.50
N LEU A 204 12.04 -16.37 7.31
CA LEU A 204 12.12 -17.01 6.00
C LEU A 204 10.72 -17.26 5.41
N PRO A 205 10.49 -16.90 4.14
CA PRO A 205 9.21 -17.16 3.49
C PRO A 205 9.02 -18.66 3.21
N PHE A 206 7.77 -19.11 3.13
CA PHE A 206 7.48 -20.44 2.59
C PHE A 206 7.76 -20.46 1.07
N PRO A 207 8.41 -21.51 0.49
CA PRO A 207 8.80 -22.78 1.10
C PRO A 207 10.23 -22.81 1.68
N ALA A 208 10.99 -21.71 1.64
CA ALA A 208 12.38 -21.65 2.10
C ALA A 208 12.52 -21.97 3.60
N SER A 209 11.61 -21.49 4.45
CA SER A 209 11.56 -21.82 5.88
C SER A 209 11.43 -23.32 6.14
N SER A 210 10.57 -24.01 5.38
CA SER A 210 10.41 -25.47 5.50
C SER A 210 11.68 -26.22 5.09
N ALA A 211 12.37 -25.76 4.05
CA ALA A 211 13.64 -26.35 3.64
C ALA A 211 14.75 -26.08 4.67
N TYR A 212 14.79 -24.88 5.24
CA TYR A 212 15.72 -24.52 6.31
C TYR A 212 15.52 -25.41 7.55
N GLY A 213 14.29 -25.61 8.01
CA GLY A 213 14.02 -26.48 9.17
C GLY A 213 14.53 -27.92 9.00
N LYS A 214 14.48 -28.46 7.78
CA LYS A 214 15.07 -29.79 7.47
C LYS A 214 16.60 -29.75 7.53
N TYR A 215 17.20 -28.72 6.95
CA TYR A 215 18.64 -28.50 7.02
C TYR A 215 19.12 -28.38 8.47
N GLU A 216 18.51 -27.50 9.25
CA GLU A 216 18.86 -27.27 10.65
C GLU A 216 18.77 -28.55 11.47
N SER A 217 17.66 -29.30 11.33
CA SER A 217 17.47 -30.58 12.03
C SER A 217 18.59 -31.58 11.69
N SER A 218 18.85 -31.79 10.40
CA SER A 218 19.92 -32.72 9.96
C SER A 218 21.33 -32.26 10.36
N TRP A 219 21.56 -30.95 10.42
CA TRP A 219 22.84 -30.41 10.87
C TRP A 219 23.04 -30.60 12.38
N GLN A 220 22.00 -30.34 13.19
CA GLN A 220 22.04 -30.55 14.64
C GLN A 220 22.29 -32.03 14.99
N GLU A 221 21.63 -32.95 14.28
CA GLU A 221 21.87 -34.39 14.43
C GLU A 221 23.31 -34.77 14.11
N LEU A 222 23.84 -34.28 12.98
CA LEU A 222 25.25 -34.50 12.62
C LEU A 222 26.21 -33.99 13.70
N GLN A 223 25.99 -32.80 14.26
CA GLN A 223 26.87 -32.25 15.30
C GLN A 223 26.78 -33.06 16.61
N SER A 224 25.57 -33.43 17.02
CA SER A 224 25.35 -34.26 18.22
C SER A 224 26.04 -35.62 18.08
N SER A 225 25.86 -36.27 16.93
CA SER A 225 26.48 -37.56 16.60
C SER A 225 28.01 -37.47 16.62
N LYS A 226 28.59 -36.41 16.04
CA LYS A 226 30.05 -36.16 16.10
C LYS A 226 30.56 -35.96 17.52
N GLN A 227 29.83 -35.23 18.35
CA GLN A 227 30.24 -34.92 19.72
C GLN A 227 30.10 -36.13 20.65
N SER A 228 29.11 -37.01 20.39
CA SER A 228 28.89 -38.22 21.19
C SER A 228 30.08 -39.20 21.11
N GLY A 229 30.74 -39.28 19.95
CA GLY A 229 31.76 -40.30 19.67
C GLY A 229 31.23 -41.74 19.62
N LEU A 230 29.91 -41.93 19.60
CA LEU A 230 29.25 -43.25 19.62
C LEU A 230 28.85 -43.75 18.23
N VAL A 231 28.90 -42.88 17.22
CA VAL A 231 28.46 -43.16 15.85
C VAL A 231 29.66 -43.56 14.99
N CYS A 232 29.50 -44.58 14.15
CA CYS A 232 30.58 -45.06 13.30
C CYS A 232 30.86 -44.09 12.13
N LYS A 233 31.97 -44.28 11.42
CA LYS A 233 32.38 -43.35 10.35
C LYS A 233 31.39 -43.37 9.18
N GLU A 234 30.91 -44.55 8.83
CA GLU A 234 29.99 -44.78 7.73
C GLU A 234 28.66 -44.03 7.98
N GLU A 235 28.07 -44.18 9.17
CA GLU A 235 26.86 -43.46 9.59
C GLU A 235 27.09 -41.94 9.68
N LEU A 236 28.24 -41.49 10.16
CA LEU A 236 28.59 -40.05 10.18
C LEU A 236 28.70 -39.46 8.78
N ASP A 237 29.20 -40.23 7.81
CA ASP A 237 29.29 -39.82 6.41
C ASP A 237 27.90 -39.76 5.76
N GLU A 238 26.99 -40.68 6.10
CA GLU A 238 25.58 -40.62 5.66
C GLU A 238 24.87 -39.38 6.21
N LEU A 239 24.95 -39.12 7.52
CA LEU A 239 24.39 -37.91 8.16
C LEU A 239 24.98 -36.64 7.54
N ARG A 240 26.27 -36.65 7.20
CA ARG A 240 26.93 -35.53 6.52
C ARG A 240 26.36 -35.30 5.12
N GLN A 241 26.18 -36.37 4.34
CA GLN A 241 25.60 -36.26 3.00
C GLN A 241 24.16 -35.75 3.05
N GLU A 242 23.37 -36.20 4.04
CA GLU A 242 22.01 -35.70 4.25
C GLU A 242 21.98 -34.21 4.61
N ALA A 243 22.84 -33.77 5.53
CA ALA A 243 22.93 -32.35 5.90
C ALA A 243 23.34 -31.47 4.70
N ILE A 244 24.29 -31.92 3.87
CA ILE A 244 24.68 -31.21 2.64
C ILE A 244 23.50 -31.14 1.66
N LYS A 245 22.82 -32.26 1.42
CA LYS A 245 21.65 -32.32 0.54
C LYS A 245 20.54 -31.38 1.00
N ASN A 246 20.27 -31.32 2.29
CA ASN A 246 19.24 -30.42 2.84
C ASN A 246 19.69 -28.95 2.78
N ALA A 247 20.98 -28.66 2.99
CA ALA A 247 21.53 -27.31 2.79
C ALA A 247 21.38 -26.84 1.34
N ASP A 248 21.68 -27.69 0.37
CA ASP A 248 21.51 -27.39 -1.05
C ASP A 248 20.04 -27.16 -1.39
N ALA A 249 19.13 -27.97 -0.85
CA ALA A 249 17.69 -27.79 -1.03
C ALA A 249 17.20 -26.44 -0.47
N TYR A 250 17.67 -26.06 0.73
CA TYR A 250 17.41 -24.74 1.31
C TYR A 250 17.94 -23.61 0.42
N HIS A 251 19.19 -23.72 -0.05
CA HIS A 251 19.79 -22.71 -0.91
C HIS A 251 19.01 -22.50 -2.22
N VAL A 252 18.56 -23.60 -2.83
CA VAL A 252 17.72 -23.54 -4.04
C VAL A 252 16.36 -22.92 -3.74
N ALA A 253 15.72 -23.31 -2.64
CA ALA A 253 14.42 -22.77 -2.25
C ALA A 253 14.47 -21.26 -1.99
N LEU A 254 15.47 -20.78 -1.24
CA LEU A 254 15.61 -19.35 -0.93
C LEU A 254 15.93 -18.53 -2.19
N LYS A 255 16.85 -19.01 -3.03
CA LYS A 255 17.14 -18.34 -4.32
C LYS A 255 15.90 -18.27 -5.21
N SER A 256 15.12 -19.34 -5.26
CA SER A 256 13.89 -19.38 -6.06
C SER A 256 12.85 -18.39 -5.54
N ALA A 257 12.65 -18.33 -4.22
CA ALA A 257 11.76 -17.37 -3.58
C ALA A 257 12.22 -15.91 -3.81
N PHE A 258 13.54 -15.66 -3.80
CA PHE A 258 14.11 -14.34 -4.05
C PHE A 258 13.91 -13.88 -5.50
N GLU A 259 14.08 -14.78 -6.48
CA GLU A 259 13.79 -14.47 -7.89
C GLU A 259 12.29 -14.33 -8.17
N GLU A 260 11.42 -14.99 -7.39
CA GLU A 260 9.98 -14.75 -7.43
C GLU A 260 9.62 -13.37 -6.86
N TYR A 261 10.18 -12.99 -5.71
CA TYR A 261 10.03 -11.66 -5.13
C TYR A 261 10.43 -10.56 -6.13
N LYS A 262 11.58 -10.72 -6.78
CA LYS A 262 12.03 -9.77 -7.81
C LYS A 262 11.02 -9.55 -8.93
N ARG A 263 10.28 -10.60 -9.32
CA ARG A 263 9.29 -10.54 -10.40
C ARG A 263 7.96 -9.94 -9.93
N GLN A 264 7.46 -10.30 -8.75
CA GLN A 264 6.14 -9.87 -8.27
C GLN A 264 6.09 -8.39 -7.88
N GLY A 265 7.22 -7.82 -7.43
CA GLY A 265 7.27 -6.45 -6.94
C GLY A 265 6.57 -6.28 -5.59
N GLY A 266 6.52 -5.04 -5.10
CA GLY A 266 5.90 -4.72 -3.81
C GLY A 266 4.38 -4.71 -3.83
N GLN A 267 3.77 -4.78 -2.64
CA GLN A 267 2.32 -4.88 -2.44
C GLN A 267 1.60 -3.61 -2.91
N THR A 268 0.33 -3.74 -3.33
CA THR A 268 -0.58 -2.59 -3.51
C THR A 268 -1.69 -2.61 -2.49
N THR A 269 -1.87 -1.48 -1.81
CA THR A 269 -2.90 -1.26 -0.80
C THR A 269 -3.75 -0.05 -1.19
N TYR A 270 -5.07 -0.17 -1.06
CA TYR A 270 -6.00 0.94 -1.26
C TYR A 270 -6.29 1.60 0.08
N ASN A 271 -5.90 2.86 0.21
CA ASN A 271 -5.94 3.66 1.43
C ASN A 271 -6.65 5.00 1.16
N PRO A 272 -7.97 5.00 0.88
CA PRO A 272 -8.72 6.24 0.76
C PRO A 272 -8.80 6.93 2.13
N CYS A 273 -9.16 8.22 2.13
CA CYS A 273 -9.45 8.97 3.36
C CYS A 273 -10.60 8.32 4.16
N GLU A 274 -10.87 8.83 5.36
CA GLU A 274 -11.94 8.36 6.23
C GLU A 274 -13.34 8.52 5.60
N GLN A 275 -14.29 7.72 6.07
CA GLN A 275 -15.67 7.82 5.60
C GLN A 275 -16.29 9.17 5.97
N GLY A 276 -16.89 9.83 4.99
CA GLY A 276 -17.50 11.16 5.14
C GLY A 276 -16.60 12.32 4.72
N PHE A 277 -15.40 12.05 4.21
CA PHE A 277 -14.55 13.03 3.51
C PHE A 277 -14.44 12.66 2.04
N LYS A 278 -14.24 13.66 1.17
CA LYS A 278 -13.97 13.44 -0.24
C LYS A 278 -12.52 13.01 -0.47
N ASP A 279 -11.59 13.75 0.12
CA ASP A 279 -10.15 13.57 -0.08
C ASP A 279 -9.39 13.71 1.26
N TRP A 280 -8.05 13.64 1.22
CA TRP A 280 -7.22 13.71 2.43
C TRP A 280 -7.10 15.14 2.95
N ASN A 281 -7.12 16.13 2.07
CA ASN A 281 -7.09 17.53 2.44
C ASN A 281 -8.35 17.95 3.21
N ASP A 282 -9.52 17.51 2.77
CA ASP A 282 -10.79 17.68 3.47
C ASP A 282 -10.78 17.02 4.84
N GLN A 283 -10.19 15.82 4.95
CA GLN A 283 -10.02 15.14 6.24
C GLN A 283 -9.13 15.94 7.19
N LEU A 284 -8.02 16.52 6.71
CA LEU A 284 -7.15 17.37 7.53
C LEU A 284 -7.87 18.64 8.01
N LEU A 285 -8.72 19.22 7.17
CA LEU A 285 -9.48 20.44 7.47
C LEU A 285 -10.81 20.17 8.19
N ASP A 286 -11.15 18.91 8.45
CA ASP A 286 -12.45 18.45 8.96
C ASP A 286 -13.66 18.97 8.13
N LYS A 287 -13.48 19.07 6.80
CA LYS A 287 -14.52 19.44 5.85
C LYS A 287 -15.31 18.20 5.42
N ARG A 288 -16.46 17.96 6.02
CA ARG A 288 -17.28 16.79 5.67
C ARG A 288 -17.89 16.95 4.28
N GLN A 289 -17.99 15.84 3.56
CA GLN A 289 -18.57 15.75 2.22
C GLN A 289 -20.00 16.31 2.12
N TYR A 290 -20.70 16.44 3.25
CA TYR A 290 -22.07 16.96 3.36
C TYR A 290 -22.17 18.35 4.01
N SER A 291 -21.06 18.95 4.45
CA SER A 291 -21.07 20.27 5.08
C SER A 291 -20.74 21.37 4.08
N GLN A 292 -21.78 21.93 3.46
CA GLN A 292 -21.89 23.27 2.87
C GLN A 292 -21.04 23.61 1.63
N THR A 293 -21.76 24.02 0.57
CA THR A 293 -21.38 25.02 -0.46
C THR A 293 -19.89 25.26 -0.63
N ASP A 294 -19.34 24.79 -1.76
CA ASP A 294 -18.04 25.22 -2.27
C ASP A 294 -17.98 26.76 -2.36
N GLN A 295 -17.50 27.41 -1.29
CA GLN A 295 -16.92 28.73 -1.43
C GLN A 295 -15.55 28.52 -2.08
N VAL A 296 -15.57 28.49 -3.40
CA VAL A 296 -14.36 28.58 -4.21
C VAL A 296 -13.68 29.90 -3.83
N GLU A 297 -12.48 29.82 -3.24
CA GLU A 297 -11.64 31.03 -3.06
C GLU A 297 -11.37 31.61 -4.45
N THR A 298 -11.89 32.82 -4.67
CA THR A 298 -11.87 33.49 -5.96
C THR A 298 -10.45 33.86 -6.35
N ALA A 299 -10.01 33.38 -7.52
CA ALA A 299 -8.91 34.01 -8.23
C ALA A 299 -9.45 35.29 -8.87
N PHE A 300 -9.13 36.45 -8.29
CA PHE A 300 -9.38 37.74 -8.91
C PHE A 300 -8.59 37.84 -10.23
N ASP A 301 -9.22 38.33 -11.29
CA ASP A 301 -8.46 38.83 -12.43
C ASP A 301 -7.72 40.13 -12.04
N ASP A 302 -6.71 40.53 -12.82
CA ASP A 302 -5.91 41.76 -12.58
C ASP A 302 -6.77 43.06 -12.57
N ALA A 303 -8.09 42.96 -12.79
CA ALA A 303 -9.06 44.04 -12.74
C ALA A 303 -10.04 43.96 -11.56
N GLY A 304 -9.98 42.91 -10.73
CA GLY A 304 -10.76 42.79 -9.50
C GLY A 304 -12.24 42.41 -9.69
N ASN A 305 -12.62 41.76 -10.80
CA ASN A 305 -13.99 41.28 -11.00
C ASN A 305 -14.12 39.77 -10.79
N ASP A 306 -15.23 39.36 -10.16
CA ASP A 306 -15.62 37.94 -10.02
C ASP A 306 -16.02 37.34 -11.37
N VAL A 307 -15.42 36.20 -11.74
CA VAL A 307 -15.64 35.55 -13.04
C VAL A 307 -16.39 34.21 -12.92
N VAL A 308 -16.87 33.82 -11.73
CA VAL A 308 -17.55 32.52 -11.56
C VAL A 308 -18.97 32.71 -11.01
N VAL A 309 -19.95 32.14 -11.72
CA VAL A 309 -21.35 32.05 -11.29
C VAL A 309 -21.49 30.83 -10.39
N GLU A 310 -21.91 31.05 -9.14
CA GLU A 310 -22.26 29.99 -8.18
C GLU A 310 -23.32 29.06 -8.79
N ARG A 311 -23.08 27.75 -8.74
CA ARG A 311 -24.10 26.75 -9.08
C ARG A 311 -24.28 25.83 -7.89
N GLU A 312 -25.41 26.01 -7.20
CA GLU A 312 -25.91 25.09 -6.17
C GLU A 312 -26.23 23.74 -6.83
N GLU A 313 -25.61 22.65 -6.36
CA GLU A 313 -26.07 21.29 -6.61
C GLU A 313 -26.61 20.72 -5.30
N ASP A 314 -27.92 20.88 -5.09
CA ASP A 314 -28.64 20.25 -3.98
C ASP A 314 -28.77 18.73 -4.23
N PHE A 315 -28.07 17.92 -3.44
CA PHE A 315 -28.36 16.48 -3.34
C PHE A 315 -29.16 16.22 -2.06
N GLU A 316 -30.48 16.03 -2.22
CA GLU A 316 -31.45 15.85 -1.14
C GLU A 316 -31.09 14.71 -0.19
N GLU A 317 -30.86 15.09 1.07
CA GLU A 317 -30.63 14.26 2.24
C GLU A 317 -31.95 13.62 2.71
N ASN A 318 -32.42 12.57 2.01
CA ASN A 318 -33.60 11.81 2.44
C ASN A 318 -33.22 10.37 2.83
N ARG A 319 -32.45 10.21 3.91
CA ARG A 319 -32.39 8.92 4.64
C ARG A 319 -32.35 8.99 6.16
N GLU A 320 -32.07 10.14 6.77
CA GLU A 320 -32.05 10.23 8.25
C GLU A 320 -33.37 10.72 8.88
N GLN A 321 -34.23 11.40 8.12
CA GLN A 321 -35.53 11.85 8.65
C GLN A 321 -36.59 10.72 8.71
N GLU A 322 -36.58 9.76 7.78
CA GLU A 322 -37.57 8.66 7.79
C GLU A 322 -37.37 7.66 8.94
N GLU A 323 -36.13 7.44 9.42
CA GLU A 323 -35.89 6.55 10.57
C GLU A 323 -36.22 7.22 11.91
N ALA A 324 -36.06 8.55 12.01
CA ALA A 324 -36.48 9.32 13.17
C ALA A 324 -38.01 9.37 13.29
N GLU A 325 -38.75 9.55 12.19
CA GLU A 325 -40.21 9.56 12.21
C GLU A 325 -40.82 8.17 12.45
N LYS A 326 -40.21 7.09 11.95
CA LYS A 326 -40.67 5.71 12.25
C LYS A 326 -40.45 5.31 13.71
N LYS A 327 -39.45 5.88 14.40
CA LYS A 327 -39.26 5.68 15.85
C LYS A 327 -40.23 6.53 16.69
N HIS A 328 -40.61 7.73 16.21
CA HIS A 328 -41.53 8.60 16.94
C HIS A 328 -43.00 8.16 16.86
N PHE A 329 -43.43 7.45 15.81
CA PHE A 329 -44.79 6.93 15.68
C PHE A 329 -45.07 5.63 16.44
N ARG A 330 -44.05 4.96 17.02
CA ARG A 330 -44.25 3.71 17.78
C ARG A 330 -44.56 3.90 19.26
N PHE A 331 -44.59 5.14 19.76
CA PHE A 331 -44.82 5.42 21.18
C PHE A 331 -46.11 6.15 21.52
N HIS A 332 -46.95 6.52 20.55
CA HIS A 332 -48.27 7.12 20.82
C HIS A 332 -49.36 6.52 19.92
N ARG A 333 -49.80 5.29 20.23
CA ARG A 333 -51.22 4.92 20.28
C ARG A 333 -51.46 3.56 20.91
#